data_AF-A0ABD3YEQ8-F1
#
_entry.id   AF-A0ABD3YEQ8-F1
#
_cell.length_a   1.000
_cell.length_b   1.000
_cell.length_c   1.000
_cell.angle_alpha   90.00
_cell.angle_beta   90.00
_cell.angle_gamma   90.00
#
_symmetry.space_group_name_H-M   'P 1'
#
loop_
_entity.id
_entity.type
_entity.pdbx_description
1 polymer ?
#
loop_
_entity_poly.entity_id
_entity_poly.type
_entity_poly.pdbx_seq_one_letter_code
_entity_poly.pdbx_strand_id
1 'polypeptide(L)'
;MLWILTKYATTAGIVVLVSELAKRSDRLGGLVAALPLVTVLTLIWLQVENQGQDKIANHAWYTFWYVVPTLPMFLLFPALLPRLGFWPTLIASIFVTLLLFALFSLLMHRFGIELW
;
A
#
# COMPACT_ATOMS: atom_id res chain seq x y z
N MET A 1 6.62 25.92 -1.83
CA MET A 1 5.22 25.70 -2.23
C MET A 1 5.12 25.01 -3.60
N LEU A 2 5.75 25.54 -4.66
CA LEU A 2 5.71 24.94 -6.01
C LEU A 2 6.15 23.47 -6.04
N TRP A 3 7.21 23.11 -5.31
CA TRP A 3 7.69 21.72 -5.21
C TRP A 3 6.65 20.73 -4.67
N ILE A 4 5.92 21.12 -3.63
CA ILE A 4 4.85 20.30 -3.03
C ILE A 4 3.68 20.16 -4.00
N LEU A 5 3.32 21.24 -4.71
CA LEU A 5 2.29 21.21 -5.74
C LEU A 5 2.65 20.26 -6.88
N THR A 6 3.91 20.25 -7.32
CA THR A 6 4.39 19.30 -8.34
C THR A 6 4.26 17.86 -7.86
N LYS A 7 4.73 17.55 -6.64
CA LYS A 7 4.58 16.20 -6.06
C LYS A 7 3.12 15.76 -5.99
N TYR A 8 2.23 16.65 -5.55
CA TYR A 8 0.80 16.38 -5.49
C TYR A 8 0.21 16.11 -6.86
N ALA A 9 0.47 16.97 -7.85
CA ALA A 9 -0.03 16.82 -9.22
C ALA A 9 0.44 15.52 -9.88
N THR A 10 1.73 15.16 -9.72
CA THR A 10 2.27 13.90 -10.26
C THR A 10 1.63 12.69 -9.58
N THR A 11 1.49 12.72 -8.25
CA THR A 11 0.90 11.60 -7.49
C THR A 11 -0.57 11.40 -7.85
N ALA A 12 -1.35 12.48 -7.85
CA ALA A 12 -2.75 12.45 -8.23
C ALA A 12 -2.93 12.00 -9.70
N GLY A 13 -2.09 12.51 -10.61
CA GLY A 13 -2.10 12.11 -12.02
C GLY A 13 -1.87 10.61 -12.20
N ILE A 14 -0.91 10.03 -11.49
CA ILE A 14 -0.64 8.58 -11.54
C ILE A 14 -1.82 7.79 -10.98
N VAL A 15 -2.39 8.19 -9.84
CA VAL A 15 -3.56 7.52 -9.25
C VAL A 15 -4.76 7.52 -10.21
N VAL A 16 -5.02 8.66 -10.87
CA VAL A 16 -6.09 8.78 -11.87
C VAL A 16 -5.81 7.88 -13.07
N LEU A 17 -4.59 7.94 -13.63
CA LEU A 17 -4.20 7.09 -14.77
C LEU A 17 -4.37 5.60 -14.47
N VAL A 18 -3.92 5.16 -13.28
CA VAL A 18 -4.06 3.78 -12.82
C VAL A 18 -5.53 3.39 -12.68
N SER A 19 -6.36 4.27 -12.11
CA SER A 19 -7.79 4.02 -11.93
C SER A 19 -8.51 3.91 -13.27
N GLU A 20 -8.16 4.74 -14.25
CA GLU A 20 -8.72 4.67 -15.61
C GLU A 20 -8.26 3.43 -16.38
N LEU A 21 -7.00 3.02 -16.21
CA LEU A 21 -6.48 1.76 -16.75
C LEU A 21 -7.21 0.55 -16.15
N ALA A 22 -7.49 0.58 -14.85
CA ALA A 22 -8.21 -0.49 -14.16
C ALA A 22 -9.65 -0.65 -14.66
N LYS A 23 -10.36 0.45 -14.98
CA LYS A 23 -11.71 0.41 -15.56
C LYS A 23 -11.77 -0.28 -16.93
N ARG A 24 -10.68 -0.29 -17.68
CA ARG A 24 -10.63 -0.89 -19.03
C ARG A 24 -10.43 -2.41 -19.01
N SER A 25 -9.78 -2.94 -17.97
CA SER A 25 -9.54 -4.38 -17.83
C SER A 25 -9.28 -4.72 -16.38
N ASP A 26 -10.10 -5.60 -15.80
CA ASP A 26 -9.92 -6.06 -14.41
C ASP A 26 -8.56 -6.73 -14.18
N ARG A 27 -8.03 -7.44 -15.18
CA ARG A 27 -6.71 -8.10 -15.11
C ARG A 27 -5.56 -7.08 -15.09
N LEU A 28 -5.62 -6.07 -15.97
CA LEU A 28 -4.62 -4.99 -15.97
C LEU A 28 -4.78 -4.12 -14.73
N GLY A 29 -6.01 -3.87 -14.29
CA GLY A 29 -6.31 -3.16 -13.05
C GLY A 29 -5.70 -3.84 -11.84
N GLY A 30 -5.89 -5.17 -11.71
CA GLY A 30 -5.28 -5.96 -10.65
C GLY A 30 -3.75 -5.95 -10.69
N LEU A 31 -3.14 -6.10 -11.88
CA LEU A 31 -1.69 -6.02 -12.05
C LEU A 31 -1.15 -4.65 -11.60
N VAL A 32 -1.76 -3.58 -12.09
CA VAL A 32 -1.31 -2.21 -11.80
C VAL A 32 -1.55 -1.85 -10.33
N ALA A 33 -2.65 -2.32 -9.73
CA ALA A 33 -2.93 -2.13 -8.31
C ALA A 33 -1.95 -2.90 -7.40
N ALA A 34 -1.42 -4.04 -7.86
CA ALA A 34 -0.41 -4.80 -7.13
C ALA A 34 0.99 -4.18 -7.20
N LEU A 35 1.26 -3.30 -8.18
CA LEU A 35 2.54 -2.61 -8.27
C LEU A 35 2.69 -1.59 -7.13
N PRO A 36 3.86 -1.53 -6.45
CA PRO A 36 4.11 -0.58 -5.38
C PRO A 36 4.46 0.82 -5.93
N LEU A 37 3.59 1.37 -6.80
CA LEU A 37 3.84 2.63 -7.52
C LEU A 37 4.10 3.79 -6.57
N VAL A 38 3.34 3.87 -5.47
CA VAL A 38 3.52 4.91 -4.44
C VAL A 38 4.89 4.78 -3.78
N THR A 39 5.34 3.56 -3.47
CA THR A 39 6.67 3.31 -2.90
C THR A 39 7.77 3.68 -3.89
N VAL A 40 7.65 3.30 -5.16
CA VAL A 40 8.63 3.65 -6.21
C VAL A 40 8.75 5.15 -6.36
N LEU A 41 7.62 5.87 -6.42
CA LEU A 41 7.63 7.34 -6.45
C LEU A 41 8.30 7.92 -5.21
N THR A 42 7.98 7.39 -4.03
CA THR A 42 8.60 7.85 -2.77
C THR A 42 10.11 7.65 -2.79
N LEU A 43 10.61 6.50 -3.26
CA LEU A 43 12.05 6.24 -3.38
C LEU A 43 12.73 7.21 -4.36
N ILE A 44 12.10 7.51 -5.51
CA ILE A 44 12.61 8.50 -6.46
C ILE A 44 12.69 9.88 -5.79
N TRP A 45 11.66 10.29 -5.05
CA TRP A 45 11.68 11.57 -4.35
C TRP A 45 12.77 11.62 -3.27
N LEU A 46 12.92 10.56 -2.47
CA LEU A 46 13.98 10.48 -1.46
C LEU A 46 15.37 10.60 -2.09
N GLN A 47 15.59 9.96 -3.24
CA GLN A 47 16.83 10.08 -4.00
C GLN A 47 17.05 11.50 -4.54
N VAL A 48 16.03 12.12 -5.14
CA VAL A 48 16.10 13.49 -5.66
C VAL A 48 16.34 14.51 -4.54
N GLU A 49 15.82 14.25 -3.35
CA GLU A 49 16.02 15.06 -2.14
C GLU A 49 17.31 14.72 -1.39
N ASN A 50 18.22 13.97 -2.02
CA ASN A 50 19.53 13.56 -1.50
C ASN A 50 19.44 12.98 -0.07
N GLN A 51 18.40 12.20 0.21
CA GLN A 51 18.28 11.50 1.48
C GLN A 51 19.32 10.39 1.57
N GLY A 52 19.80 10.11 2.79
CA GLY A 52 20.81 9.08 3.00
C GLY A 52 20.35 7.69 2.55
N GLN A 53 21.30 6.87 2.08
CA GLN A 53 21.03 5.52 1.57
C GLN A 53 20.30 4.65 2.59
N ASP A 54 20.62 4.79 3.89
CA ASP A 54 19.95 4.08 4.97
C ASP A 54 18.44 4.39 5.03
N LYS A 55 18.05 5.63 4.78
CA LYS A 55 16.64 6.04 4.80
C LYS A 55 15.88 5.45 3.61
N ILE A 56 16.51 5.38 2.44
CA ILE A 56 15.95 4.77 1.24
C ILE A 56 15.79 3.25 1.46
N ALA A 57 16.82 2.59 1.98
CA ALA A 57 16.80 1.16 2.29
C ALA A 57 15.73 0.82 3.35
N ASN A 58 15.68 1.59 4.44
CA ASN A 58 14.68 1.41 5.49
C ASN A 58 13.25 1.59 4.96
N HIS A 59 13.01 2.56 4.08
CA HIS A 59 11.68 2.73 3.49
C HIS A 59 11.22 1.49 2.72
N ALA A 60 12.12 0.89 1.93
CA ALA A 60 11.82 -0.37 1.24
C ALA A 60 11.62 -1.54 2.21
N TRP A 61 12.47 -1.65 3.24
CA TRP A 61 12.40 -2.71 4.26
C TRP A 61 11.09 -2.69 5.04
N TYR A 62 10.70 -1.53 5.59
CA TYR A 62 9.45 -1.39 6.32
C TYR A 62 8.23 -1.64 5.41
N THR A 63 8.27 -1.12 4.18
CA THR A 63 7.18 -1.36 3.22
C THR A 63 6.99 -2.86 2.95
N PHE A 64 8.07 -3.62 2.78
CA PHE A 64 8.00 -5.06 2.59
C PHE A 64 7.25 -5.74 3.75
N TRP A 65 7.63 -5.46 4.99
CA TRP A 65 7.00 -6.05 6.17
C TRP A 65 5.55 -5.62 6.36
N TYR A 66 5.19 -4.39 5.98
CA TYR A 66 3.81 -3.90 6.05
C TYR A 66 2.90 -4.46 4.97
N VAL A 67 3.44 -4.89 3.82
CA VAL A 67 2.63 -5.55 2.78
C VAL A 67 2.13 -6.92 3.24
N VAL A 68 2.96 -7.70 3.96
CA VAL A 68 2.62 -9.05 4.41
C VAL A 68 1.27 -9.13 5.16
N PRO A 69 1.00 -8.35 6.21
CA PRO A 69 -0.28 -8.39 6.93
C PRO A 69 -1.45 -7.82 6.13
N THR A 70 -1.22 -7.11 5.02
CA THR A 70 -2.29 -6.57 4.15
C THR A 70 -2.73 -7.57 3.07
N LEU A 71 -1.90 -8.56 2.73
CA LEU A 71 -2.22 -9.57 1.70
C LEU A 71 -3.56 -10.31 1.95
N PRO A 72 -3.91 -10.71 3.18
CA PRO A 72 -5.18 -11.42 3.44
C PRO A 72 -6.42 -10.63 3.05
N MET A 73 -6.36 -9.29 3.06
CA MET A 73 -7.48 -8.44 2.63
C MET A 73 -7.88 -8.71 1.16
N PHE A 74 -6.91 -8.97 0.28
CA PHE A 74 -7.17 -9.25 -1.13
C PHE A 74 -7.94 -10.55 -1.35
N LEU A 75 -7.95 -11.47 -0.37
CA LEU A 75 -8.75 -12.69 -0.39
C LEU A 75 -10.08 -12.53 0.36
N LEU A 76 -10.05 -11.83 1.50
CA LEU A 76 -11.23 -11.58 2.34
C LEU A 76 -12.27 -10.71 1.64
N PHE A 77 -11.84 -9.63 1.00
CA PHE A 77 -12.75 -8.68 0.35
C PHE A 77 -13.61 -9.35 -0.74
N PRO A 78 -13.04 -10.07 -1.75
CA PRO A 78 -13.87 -10.75 -2.75
C PRO A 78 -14.72 -11.90 -2.18
N ALA A 79 -14.30 -12.53 -1.08
CA ALA A 79 -15.08 -13.59 -0.44
C ALA A 79 -16.31 -13.06 0.33
N LEU A 80 -16.19 -11.88 0.94
CA LEU A 80 -17.24 -11.24 1.74
C LEU A 80 -18.19 -10.38 0.89
N LEU A 81 -17.69 -9.79 -0.20
CA LEU A 81 -18.46 -8.85 -1.04
C LEU A 81 -19.81 -9.42 -1.51
N PRO A 82 -19.92 -10.68 -2.00
CA PRO A 82 -21.20 -11.25 -2.41
C PRO A 82 -22.18 -11.51 -1.27
N ARG A 83 -21.69 -11.58 -0.02
CA ARG A 83 -22.49 -11.96 1.17
C ARG A 83 -22.99 -10.75 1.95
N LEU A 84 -22.16 -9.72 2.07
CA LEU A 84 -22.41 -8.57 2.95
C LEU A 84 -22.62 -7.26 2.17
N GLY A 85 -22.38 -7.25 0.86
CA GLY A 85 -22.38 -6.01 0.06
C GLY A 85 -21.12 -5.17 0.28
N PHE A 86 -20.99 -4.07 -0.45
CA PHE A 86 -19.74 -3.29 -0.51
C PHE A 86 -19.35 -2.64 0.83
N TRP A 87 -20.21 -1.79 1.40
CA TRP A 87 -19.86 -1.00 2.58
C TRP A 87 -19.54 -1.85 3.82
N PRO A 88 -20.33 -2.88 4.17
CA PRO A 88 -20.01 -3.72 5.32
C PRO A 88 -18.74 -4.55 5.09
N THR A 89 -18.51 -5.03 3.86
CA THR A 89 -17.28 -5.75 3.49
C THR A 89 -16.04 -4.88 3.62
N LEU A 90 -16.13 -3.61 3.19
CA LEU A 90 -15.04 -2.65 3.32
C LEU A 90 -14.68 -2.41 4.78
N ILE A 91 -15.68 -2.14 5.63
CA ILE A 91 -15.48 -1.92 7.06
C ILE A 91 -14.87 -3.18 7.71
N ALA A 92 -15.41 -4.36 7.44
CA ALA A 92 -14.89 -5.62 7.96
C ALA A 92 -13.43 -5.85 7.52
N SER A 93 -13.12 -5.58 6.26
CA SER A 93 -11.76 -5.72 5.71
C SER A 93 -10.77 -4.78 6.38
N ILE A 94 -11.16 -3.53 6.66
CA ILE A 94 -10.34 -2.56 7.40
C ILE A 94 -10.05 -3.08 8.81
N PHE A 95 -11.08 -3.50 9.55
CA PHE A 95 -10.89 -4.02 10.92
C PHE A 95 -10.00 -5.26 10.96
N VAL A 96 -10.20 -6.21 10.03
CA VAL A 96 -9.36 -7.40 9.95
C VAL A 96 -7.92 -7.03 9.62
N THR A 97 -7.70 -6.08 8.70
CA THR A 97 -6.34 -5.63 8.35
C THR A 97 -5.64 -5.00 9.55
N LEU A 98 -6.32 -4.14 10.30
CA LEU A 98 -5.76 -3.53 11.52
C LEU A 98 -5.42 -4.59 12.58
N LEU A 99 -6.31 -5.56 12.79
CA LEU A 99 -6.08 -6.66 13.73
C LEU A 99 -4.88 -7.52 13.30
N LEU A 100 -4.80 -7.88 12.01
CA LEU A 100 -3.69 -8.64 11.46
C LEU A 100 -2.37 -7.88 11.59
N PHE A 101 -2.38 -6.57 11.36
CA PHE A 101 -1.21 -5.73 11.51
C PHE A 101 -0.73 -5.70 12.97
N ALA A 102 -1.64 -5.55 13.94
CA ALA A 102 -1.30 -5.58 15.36
C ALA A 102 -0.73 -6.94 15.79
N LEU A 103 -1.36 -8.05 15.38
CA LEU A 103 -0.88 -9.40 15.66
C LEU A 103 0.48 -9.67 15.00
N PHE A 104 0.65 -9.21 13.76
CA PHE A 104 1.89 -9.37 13.02
C PHE A 104 3.04 -8.57 13.65
N SER A 105 2.79 -7.33 14.05
CA SER A 105 3.77 -6.51 14.77
C SER A 105 4.21 -7.18 16.09
N LEU A 106 3.25 -7.69 16.86
CA LEU A 106 3.55 -8.41 18.11
C LEU A 106 4.36 -9.70 17.87
N LEU A 107 4.08 -10.40 16.77
CA LEU A 107 4.84 -11.59 16.36
C LEU A 107 6.26 -11.21 15.95
N MET A 108 6.42 -10.18 15.12
CA MET A 108 7.71 -9.71 14.62
C MET A 108 8.60 -9.15 15.73
N HIS A 109 8.02 -8.53 16.75
CA HIS A 109 8.74 -8.10 17.94
C HIS A 109 9.46 -9.26 18.65
N ARG A 110 8.86 -10.48 18.65
CA ARG A 110 9.52 -11.68 19.20
C ARG A 110 10.76 -12.13 18.40
N PHE A 111 10.84 -11.73 17.13
CA PHE A 111 11.97 -11.99 16.24
C PHE A 111 12.98 -10.82 16.21
N GLY A 112 12.80 -9.80 17.06
CA GLY A 112 13.67 -8.63 17.11
C GLY A 112 13.46 -7.63 15.97
N ILE A 113 12.35 -7.74 15.23
CA ILE A 113 11.97 -6.78 14.19
C ILE A 113 10.95 -5.82 14.81
N GLU A 114 11.39 -4.60 15.13
CA GLU A 114 10.51 -3.53 15.61
C GLU A 114 9.84 -2.84 14.43
N LEU A 115 8.55 -3.14 14.26
CA LEU A 115 7.69 -2.50 13.28
C LEU A 115 7.00 -1.24 13.85
N TRP A 116 6.97 -1.09 15.18
CA TRP A 116 6.47 0.06 15.93
C TRP A 116 7.12 0.12 17.31
#